data_AF-A0A1G6TPM9-F1
#
_entry.id   AF-A0A1G6TPM9-F1
#
_cell.length_a   1.000
_cell.length_b   1.000
_cell.length_c   1.000
_cell.angle_alpha   90.00
_cell.angle_beta   90.00
_cell.angle_gamma   90.00
#
_symmetry.space_group_name_H-M   'P 1'
#
loop_
_entity.id
_entity.type
_entity.pdbx_description
1 polymer ?
#
loop_
_entity_poly.entity_id
_entity_poly.type
_entity_poly.pdbx_seq_one_letter_code
_entity_poly.pdbx_strand_id
1 'polypeptide(L)'
;MYWQKKWSEEDKDQALKDEILAIRQGHKDYGYRRIHLELKNRGWAVNKKKVQRLVQVMGLQVRSYGRKYKKYNAYKGVVSKIKKNRINRRFNTCIPYQKITTDTTEFKY
;
A
#
# COMPACT_ATOMS: atom_id res chain seq x y z
N MET A 1 16.95 31.66 30.69
CA MET A 1 17.76 30.42 30.48
C MET A 1 18.06 30.21 29.00
N TYR A 2 19.17 29.56 28.65
CA TYR A 2 19.58 29.25 27.25
C TYR A 2 18.46 28.65 26.38
N TRP A 3 17.56 27.86 26.97
CA TRP A 3 16.43 27.21 26.29
C TRP A 3 15.26 28.14 25.94
N GLN A 4 15.04 29.25 26.67
CA GLN A 4 13.96 30.21 26.38
C GLN A 4 14.27 31.10 25.17
N LYS A 5 15.55 31.40 24.91
CA LYS A 5 15.97 32.18 23.72
C LYS A 5 15.71 31.44 22.40
N LYS A 6 15.75 30.11 22.42
CA LYS A 6 15.51 29.27 21.23
C LYS A 6 14.09 29.32 20.68
N TRP A 7 13.10 29.75 21.47
CA TRP A 7 11.72 29.88 21.00
C TRP A 7 11.53 31.08 20.08
N SER A 8 12.45 32.05 20.13
CA SER A 8 12.45 33.25 19.30
C SER A 8 13.36 33.15 18.08
N GLU A 9 14.08 32.04 17.90
CA GLU A 9 14.92 31.83 16.71
C GLU A 9 14.04 31.44 15.52
N GLU A 10 14.29 32.08 14.38
CA GLU A 10 13.63 31.75 13.12
C GLU A 10 13.94 30.32 12.67
N ASP A 11 12.95 29.68 12.05
CA ASP A 11 13.10 28.33 11.55
C ASP A 11 14.03 28.31 10.33
N LYS A 12 15.26 27.84 10.54
CA LYS A 12 16.28 27.69 9.49
C LYS A 12 15.84 26.79 8.33
N ASP A 13 14.83 25.94 8.56
CA ASP A 13 14.30 25.02 7.56
C ASP A 13 13.10 25.61 6.78
N GLN A 14 12.70 26.87 7.02
CA GLN A 14 11.49 27.46 6.43
C GLN A 14 11.52 27.45 4.90
N ALA A 15 12.60 27.94 4.28
CA ALA A 15 12.74 27.94 2.81
C ALA A 15 12.63 26.52 2.21
N LEU A 16 13.15 25.51 2.91
CA LEU A 16 13.06 24.12 2.48
C LEU A 16 11.62 23.57 2.63
N LYS A 17 10.89 23.98 3.67
CA LYS A 17 9.48 23.61 3.86
C LYS A 17 8.60 24.20 2.77
N ASP A 18 8.83 25.45 2.39
CA ASP A 18 8.08 26.14 1.34
C ASP A 18 8.29 25.44 -0.02
N GLU A 19 9.51 25.04 -0.33
CA GLU A 19 9.82 24.29 -1.54
C GLU A 19 9.17 22.90 -1.55
N ILE A 20 9.16 22.20 -0.40
CA ILE A 20 8.47 20.92 -0.25
C ILE A 20 6.96 21.10 -0.49
N LEU A 21 6.35 22.19 -0.01
CA LEU A 21 4.94 22.50 -0.25
C LEU A 21 4.66 22.79 -1.73
N ALA A 22 5.53 23.54 -2.41
CA ALA A 22 5.41 23.82 -3.84
C ALA A 22 5.46 22.52 -4.67
N ILE A 23 6.40 21.61 -4.38
CA ILE A 23 6.47 20.28 -5.01
C ILE A 23 5.18 19.49 -4.75
N ARG A 24 4.65 19.58 -3.51
CA ARG A 24 3.44 18.85 -3.11
C ARG A 24 2.17 19.37 -3.79
N GLN A 25 2.10 20.67 -4.08
CA GLN A 25 0.99 21.27 -4.83
C GLN A 25 0.94 20.74 -6.27
N GLY A 26 2.09 20.62 -6.94
CA GLY A 26 2.17 20.01 -8.28
C GLY A 26 2.00 18.49 -8.28
N HIS A 27 2.42 17.82 -7.20
CA HIS A 27 2.42 16.36 -7.11
C HIS A 27 1.87 15.83 -5.77
N LYS A 28 0.54 15.77 -5.66
CA LYS A 28 -0.19 15.33 -4.45
C LYS A 28 0.16 13.91 -3.97
N ASP A 29 0.71 13.06 -4.83
CA ASP A 29 1.02 11.66 -4.48
C ASP A 29 2.50 11.41 -4.16
N TYR A 30 3.35 12.44 -4.22
CA TYR A 30 4.79 12.28 -4.00
C TYR A 30 5.13 12.06 -2.52
N GLY A 31 5.59 10.86 -2.18
CA GLY A 31 6.20 10.60 -0.88
C GLY A 31 7.59 11.23 -0.76
N TYR A 32 8.15 11.23 0.46
CA TYR A 32 9.43 11.89 0.77
C TYR A 32 10.60 11.48 -0.15
N ARG A 33 10.61 10.25 -0.69
CA ARG A 33 11.63 9.79 -1.65
C ARG A 33 11.56 10.53 -2.98
N ARG A 34 10.35 10.74 -3.51
CA ARG A 34 10.14 11.48 -4.76
C ARG A 34 10.37 12.97 -4.56
N ILE A 35 9.90 13.52 -3.43
CA ILE A 35 10.17 14.90 -3.03
C ILE A 35 11.69 15.16 -2.95
N HIS A 36 12.46 14.27 -2.32
CA HIS A 36 13.91 14.40 -2.25
C HIS A 36 14.58 14.38 -3.64
N LEU A 37 14.12 13.54 -4.56
CA LEU A 37 14.65 13.50 -5.92
C LEU A 37 14.36 14.81 -6.66
N GLU A 38 13.15 15.32 -6.52
CA GLU A 38 12.72 16.57 -7.12
C GLU A 38 13.49 17.78 -6.55
N LEU A 39 13.70 17.81 -5.24
CA LEU A 39 14.56 18.81 -4.59
C LEU A 39 15.98 18.76 -5.16
N LYS A 40 16.54 17.56 -5.38
CA LYS A 40 17.86 17.40 -5.99
C LYS A 40 17.89 17.92 -7.43
N ASN A 41 16.83 17.68 -8.22
CA ASN A 41 16.68 18.21 -9.58
C ASN A 41 16.63 19.75 -9.59
N ARG A 42 16.05 20.36 -8.54
CA ARG A 42 16.01 21.82 -8.32
C ARG A 42 17.30 22.39 -7.71
N GLY A 43 18.35 21.58 -7.55
CA GLY A 43 19.67 22.03 -7.07
C GLY A 43 19.84 22.00 -5.55
N TRP A 44 18.89 21.49 -4.78
CA TRP A 44 19.01 21.42 -3.32
C TRP A 44 19.92 20.27 -2.87
N ALA A 45 21.00 20.60 -2.15
CA ALA A 45 21.90 19.64 -1.52
C ALA A 45 21.39 19.23 -0.13
N VAL A 46 20.30 18.45 -0.07
CA VAL A 46 19.66 18.04 1.19
C VAL A 46 19.63 16.52 1.33
N ASN A 47 19.97 16.01 2.52
CA ASN A 47 19.89 14.58 2.81
C ASN A 47 18.44 14.09 2.88
N LYS A 48 18.15 12.92 2.28
CA LYS A 48 16.85 12.23 2.35
C LYS A 48 16.26 12.09 3.76
N LYS A 49 17.09 11.93 4.80
CA LYS A 49 16.62 11.83 6.20
C LYS A 49 16.00 13.12 6.69
N LYS A 50 16.56 14.28 6.30
CA LYS A 50 16.04 15.61 6.67
C LYS A 50 14.69 15.86 6.00
N VAL A 51 14.59 15.55 4.70
CA VAL A 51 13.31 15.63 3.96
C VAL A 51 12.25 14.73 4.60
N GLN A 52 12.61 13.49 4.96
CA GLN A 52 11.70 12.57 5.62
C GLN A 52 11.17 13.14 6.96
N ARG A 53 12.06 13.70 7.80
CA ARG A 53 11.68 14.33 9.07
C ARG A 53 10.72 15.49 8.85
N LEU A 54 11.01 16.40 7.91
CA LEU A 54 10.16 17.56 7.62
C LEU A 54 8.79 17.14 7.11
N VAL A 55 8.73 16.19 6.17
CA VAL A 55 7.47 15.64 5.65
C VAL A 55 6.62 15.02 6.77
N GLN A 56 7.25 14.38 7.76
CA GLN A 56 6.56 13.83 8.93
C GLN A 56 6.02 14.93 9.85
N VAL A 57 6.85 15.91 10.20
CA VAL A 57 6.47 17.04 11.06
C VAL A 57 5.32 17.84 10.44
N MET A 58 5.33 18.02 9.12
CA MET A 58 4.28 18.72 8.37
C MET A 58 3.03 17.87 8.10
N GLY A 59 3.02 16.59 8.51
CA GLY A 59 1.88 15.69 8.29
C GLY A 59 1.64 15.29 6.82
N LEU A 60 2.63 15.48 5.94
CA LEU A 60 2.52 15.23 4.49
C LEU A 60 2.80 13.77 4.08
N GLN A 61 2.73 12.83 5.02
CA GLN A 61 2.98 11.41 4.73
C GLN A 61 1.90 10.81 3.82
N VAL A 62 2.34 10.24 2.69
CA VAL A 62 1.49 9.50 1.77
C VAL A 62 1.06 8.17 2.41
N ARG A 63 -0.24 8.00 2.67
CA ARG A 63 -0.84 6.77 3.23
C ARG A 63 -1.54 5.88 2.19
N SER A 64 -1.72 6.37 0.96
CA SER A 64 -2.53 5.74 -0.09
C SER A 64 -1.99 4.39 -0.58
N TYR A 65 -0.65 4.21 -0.65
CA TYR A 65 -0.04 3.01 -1.25
C TYR A 65 0.37 1.92 -0.23
N GLY A 66 0.01 2.04 1.05
CA GLY A 66 0.44 1.13 2.11
C GLY A 66 -0.31 -0.21 2.17
N ARG A 67 -1.49 -0.31 1.55
CA ARG A 67 -2.27 -1.55 1.52
C ARG A 67 -2.03 -2.26 0.19
N LYS A 68 -1.28 -3.37 0.27
CA LYS A 68 -1.18 -4.42 -0.74
C LYS A 68 -2.53 -4.55 -1.46
N TYR A 69 -2.51 -4.33 -2.76
CA TYR A 69 -3.60 -4.66 -3.67
C TYR A 69 -4.14 -6.05 -3.30
N LYS A 70 -5.47 -6.17 -3.20
CA LYS A 70 -6.14 -7.46 -2.96
C LYS A 70 -5.53 -8.50 -3.91
N LYS A 71 -5.17 -9.68 -3.41
CA LYS A 71 -4.77 -10.82 -4.26
C LYS A 71 -5.77 -10.90 -5.41
N TYR A 72 -5.28 -10.95 -6.64
CA TYR A 72 -6.10 -11.16 -7.81
C TYR A 72 -6.96 -12.40 -7.59
N ASN A 73 -8.28 -12.23 -7.63
CA ASN A 73 -9.22 -13.32 -7.52
C ASN A 73 -9.88 -13.50 -8.89
N ALA A 74 -9.45 -14.54 -9.62
CA ALA A 74 -10.03 -14.89 -10.92
C ALA A 74 -11.47 -15.40 -10.81
N TYR A 75 -11.92 -15.74 -9.59
CA TYR A 75 -13.27 -16.21 -9.35
C TYR A 75 -14.26 -15.07 -9.57
N LYS A 76 -14.97 -15.12 -10.71
CA LYS A 76 -15.99 -14.14 -11.11
C LYS A 76 -17.32 -14.26 -10.32
N GLY A 77 -17.34 -15.04 -9.25
CA GLY A 77 -18.57 -15.39 -8.52
C GLY A 77 -19.24 -16.65 -9.07
N VAL A 78 -20.51 -16.86 -8.72
CA VAL A 78 -21.31 -17.99 -9.20
C VAL A 78 -21.76 -17.71 -10.64
N VAL A 79 -20.94 -18.11 -11.61
CA VAL A 79 -21.21 -17.88 -13.05
C VAL A 79 -22.30 -18.82 -13.59
N SER A 80 -22.60 -19.92 -12.92
CA SER A 80 -23.53 -20.96 -13.40
C SER A 80 -24.44 -21.51 -12.29
N LYS A 81 -25.52 -22.19 -12.70
CA LYS A 81 -26.46 -22.85 -11.78
C LYS A 81 -25.74 -23.99 -11.04
N ILE A 82 -25.38 -23.76 -9.78
CA ILE A 82 -24.80 -24.78 -8.91
C ILE A 82 -25.84 -25.89 -8.68
N LYS A 83 -25.51 -27.11 -9.08
CA LYS A 83 -26.35 -28.28 -8.83
C LYS A 83 -26.31 -28.60 -7.33
N LYS A 84 -27.47 -28.96 -6.76
CA LYS A 84 -27.57 -29.34 -5.34
C LYS A 84 -26.57 -30.47 -5.02
N ASN A 85 -25.83 -30.33 -3.92
CA ASN A 85 -24.92 -31.37 -3.44
C ASN A 85 -25.72 -32.62 -3.05
N ARG A 86 -25.70 -33.65 -3.89
CA ARG A 86 -26.42 -34.91 -3.66
C ARG A 86 -25.71 -35.80 -2.65
N ILE A 87 -24.38 -35.71 -2.60
CA ILE A 87 -23.52 -36.59 -1.81
C ILE A 87 -23.53 -36.17 -0.35
N ASN A 88 -23.41 -34.87 -0.05
CA ASN A 88 -23.40 -34.34 1.32
C ASN A 88 -22.47 -35.14 2.26
N ARG A 89 -21.26 -35.47 1.77
CA ARG A 89 -20.24 -36.29 2.47
C ARG A 89 -20.70 -37.70 2.87
N ARG A 90 -21.79 -38.21 2.30
CA ARG A 90 -22.25 -39.60 2.49
C ARG A 90 -21.55 -40.49 1.48
N PHE A 91 -20.35 -40.99 1.80
CA PHE A 91 -19.59 -41.84 0.89
C PHE A 91 -19.93 -43.32 1.00
N ASN A 92 -20.28 -43.79 2.20
CA ASN A 92 -20.58 -45.20 2.44
C ASN A 92 -21.94 -45.61 1.82
N THR A 93 -21.97 -46.76 1.16
CA THR A 93 -23.16 -47.41 0.59
C THR A 93 -23.02 -48.93 0.58
N CYS A 94 -24.12 -49.64 0.75
CA CYS A 94 -24.14 -51.12 0.68
C CYS A 94 -24.20 -51.64 -0.77
N ILE A 95 -24.61 -50.81 -1.72
CA ILE A 95 -24.74 -51.17 -3.13
C ILE A 95 -23.47 -50.71 -3.87
N PRO A 96 -22.78 -51.60 -4.59
CA PRO A 96 -21.64 -51.21 -5.41
C PRO A 96 -22.07 -50.24 -6.53
N TYR A 97 -21.20 -49.31 -6.90
CA TYR A 97 -21.43 -48.30 -7.96
C TYR A 97 -22.61 -47.35 -7.73
N GLN A 98 -23.23 -47.31 -6.55
CA GLN A 98 -24.32 -46.39 -6.25
C GLN A 98 -23.90 -44.91 -6.24
N LYS A 99 -22.64 -44.63 -5.89
CA LYS A 99 -22.05 -43.29 -5.85
C LYS A 99 -20.72 -43.32 -6.58
N ILE A 100 -20.64 -42.57 -7.68
CA ILE A 100 -19.42 -42.40 -8.47
C ILE A 100 -19.08 -40.92 -8.48
N THR A 101 -17.83 -40.59 -8.13
CA THR A 101 -17.31 -39.23 -8.08
C THR A 101 -16.02 -39.15 -8.86
N THR A 102 -15.83 -38.04 -9.55
CA THR A 102 -14.58 -37.69 -10.21
C THR A 102 -13.98 -36.47 -9.51
N ASP A 103 -12.71 -36.55 -9.14
CA ASP A 103 -11.95 -35.41 -8.61
C ASP A 103 -11.02 -34.85 -9.70
N THR A 104 -10.71 -33.55 -9.64
CA THR A 104 -9.76 -32.89 -10.54
C THR A 104 -8.63 -32.33 -9.71
N THR A 105 -7.49 -33.00 -9.75
CA THR A 105 -6.26 -32.54 -9.09
C THR A 105 -5.39 -31.77 -10.07
N GLU A 106 -5.09 -30.52 -9.75
CA GLU A 106 -4.12 -29.72 -10.50
C GLU A 106 -2.70 -30.08 -10.04
N PHE A 107 -1.86 -30.56 -10.95
CA PHE A 107 -0.43 -30.76 -10.70
C PHE A 107 0.33 -29.48 -11.07
N LYS A 108 1.11 -28.97 -10.13
CA LYS A 108 2.00 -27.83 -10.37
C LYS A 108 3.38 -28.36 -10.75
N TYR A 109 3.86 -27.94 -11.90
CA TYR A 109 5.24 -28.09 -12.34
C TYR A 109 6.02 -26.80 -12.09
#